data_AF-A0A0G0NS93-F1
#
_entry.id   AF-A0A0G0NS93-F1
#
_cell.length_a   1.000
_cell.length_b   1.000
_cell.length_c   1.000
_cell.angle_alpha   90.00
_cell.angle_beta   90.00
_cell.angle_gamma   90.00
#
_symmetry.space_group_name_H-M   'P 1'
#
loop_
_entity.id
_entity.type
_entity.pdbx_description
1 polymer ?
#
loop_
_entity_poly.entity_id
_entity_poly.type
_entity_poly.pdbx_seq_one_letter_code
_entity_poly.pdbx_strand_id
1 'polypeptide(L)' 'MKIGINASFLRKQNNGIGQVTTNFLKKLVEISNDNLQDDGQLSNEKNIYFIYLEEDVDLELPENFHKVIFRQYQIN' A
#
# COMPACT_ATOMS: atom_id res chain seq x y z
N MET A 1 -7.73 -12.27 3.17
CA MET A 1 -7.77 -11.23 4.24
C MET A 1 -7.80 -9.80 3.69
N LYS A 2 -8.46 -8.85 4.38
CA LYS A 2 -8.40 -7.40 4.08
C LYS A 2 -7.39 -6.71 4.98
N ILE A 3 -6.45 -5.95 4.42
CA ILE A 3 -5.33 -5.33 5.15
C ILE A 3 -5.36 -3.82 4.92
N GLY A 4 -5.44 -3.05 5.99
CA GLY A 4 -5.32 -1.58 5.95
C GLY A 4 -3.89 -1.14 6.21
N ILE A 5 -3.37 -0.25 5.37
CA ILE A 5 -2.02 0.30 5.49
C ILE A 5 -2.12 1.81 5.55
N ASN A 6 -1.64 2.40 6.63
CA ASN A 6 -1.47 3.85 6.71
C ASN A 6 -0.20 4.24 5.95
N ALA A 7 -0.37 4.91 4.82
CA ALA A 7 0.69 5.45 4.00
C ALA A 7 0.59 6.98 3.87
N SER A 8 0.04 7.65 4.90
CA SER A 8 -0.10 9.11 4.93
C SER A 8 1.22 9.86 4.70
N PHE A 9 2.35 9.28 5.13
CA PHE A 9 3.69 9.87 4.93
C PHE A 9 4.21 9.80 3.50
N LEU A 10 3.54 9.07 2.60
CA LEU A 10 4.00 8.88 1.22
C LEU A 10 4.11 10.19 0.43
N ARG A 11 3.32 11.22 0.78
CA ARG A 11 3.45 12.58 0.23
C ARG A 11 4.81 13.24 0.46
N LYS A 12 5.52 12.83 1.52
CA LYS A 12 6.77 13.45 1.94
C LYS A 12 7.98 12.80 1.28
N GLN A 13 7.91 12.51 -0.03
CA GLN A 13 8.93 11.73 -0.74
C GLN A 13 10.35 12.34 -0.67
N ASN A 14 10.44 13.64 -0.42
CA ASN A 14 11.70 14.39 -0.28
C ASN A 14 12.37 14.25 1.10
N ASN A 15 11.83 13.46 2.04
CA ASN A 15 12.46 13.20 3.32
C ASN A 15 12.50 11.71 3.68
N GLY A 16 13.23 11.39 4.75
CA GLY A 16 13.46 9.99 5.16
C GLY A 16 12.18 9.20 5.41
N ILE A 17 11.15 9.80 6.00
CA ILE A 17 9.91 9.06 6.31
C ILE A 17 9.10 8.75 5.04
N GLY A 18 9.07 9.66 4.06
CA GLY A 18 8.46 9.37 2.76
C GLY A 18 9.21 8.29 2.01
N GLN A 19 10.55 8.33 2.00
CA GLN A 19 11.38 7.30 1.37
C GLN A 19 11.18 5.92 1.99
N VAL A 20 11.11 5.83 3.32
CA VAL A 20 10.80 4.57 4.02
C VAL A 20 9.41 4.06 3.63
N THR A 21 8.41 4.94 3.59
CA THR A 21 7.03 4.57 3.19
C THR A 21 6.99 4.05 1.75
N THR A 22 7.67 4.73 0.82
CA THR A 22 7.78 4.31 -0.58
C THR A 22 8.43 2.93 -0.69
N ASN A 23 9.56 2.72 -0.03
CA ASN A 23 10.29 1.45 -0.11
C ASN A 23 9.52 0.29 0.55
N PHE A 24 8.80 0.57 1.64
CA PHE A 24 7.89 -0.39 2.26
C PHE A 24 6.81 -0.86 1.27
N LEU A 25 6.12 0.08 0.60
CA LEU A 25 5.07 -0.25 -0.37
C LEU A 25 5.60 -1.03 -1.56
N LYS A 26 6.77 -0.64 -2.11
CA LYS A 26 7.43 -1.39 -3.18
C LYS A 26 7.71 -2.83 -2.76
N LYS A 27 8.29 -3.02 -1.56
CA LYS A 27 8.62 -4.36 -1.07
C LYS A 27 7.38 -5.21 -0.80
N LEU A 28 6.31 -4.58 -0.31
CA LEU A 28 5.04 -5.26 -0.11
C LEU A 28 4.43 -5.72 -1.43
N VAL A 29 4.48 -4.89 -2.48
CA VAL A 29 4.02 -5.27 -3.82
C VAL A 29 4.80 -6.47 -4.35
N GLU A 30 6.14 -6.46 -4.24
CA GLU A 30 7.00 -7.60 -4.61
C GLU A 30 6.55 -8.89 -3.91
N ILE A 31 6.49 -8.89 -2.57
CA ILE A 31 6.10 -10.06 -1.78
C ILE A 31 4.68 -10.52 -2.12
N SER A 32 3.76 -9.59 -2.35
CA SER A 32 2.38 -9.93 -2.69
C SER A 32 2.25 -10.64 -4.05
N ASN A 33 3.16 -10.36 -4.98
CA ASN A 33 3.22 -10.98 -6.30
C ASN A 33 3.95 -12.33 -6.26
N ASP A 34 4.99 -12.47 -5.43
CA ASP A 34 5.76 -13.72 -5.30
C ASP A 34 4.92 -14.85 -4.69
N ASN A 35 4.01 -14.53 -3.76
CA ASN A 35 3.04 -15.48 -3.19
C ASN A 35 2.03 -16.04 -4.22
N LEU A 36 2.02 -15.54 -5.47
CA LEU A 36 1.21 -16.10 -6.55
C LEU A 36 1.92 -17.24 -7.31
N GLN A 37 3.21 -17.46 -7.07
CA GLN A 37 4.04 -18.41 -7.83
C GLN A 37 4.39 -19.69 -7.07
N ASP A 38 4.03 -19.82 -5.79
CA ASP A 38 4.39 -20.99 -4.99
C ASP A 38 3.35 -22.13 -5.10
N ASP A 39 3.86 -23.24 -5.65
CA ASP A 39 3.42 -24.63 -5.58
C ASP A 39 2.33 -24.96 -4.53
N GLY A 40 1.07 -24.96 -5.00
CA GLY A 40 0.07 -25.97 -4.66
C GLY A 40 -0.59 -25.95 -3.28
N GLN A 41 -0.01 -25.35 -2.24
CA GLN A 41 -0.53 -25.44 -0.87
C GLN A 41 -0.27 -24.21 0.00
N LEU A 42 -0.68 -23.02 -0.44
CA LEU A 42 -0.92 -21.90 0.48
C LEU A 42 -2.29 -21.29 0.17
N SER A 43 -3.09 -21.12 1.22
CA SER A 43 -4.53 -20.82 1.17
C SER A 43 -4.87 -19.67 0.22
N ASN A 44 -5.79 -19.95 -0.71
CA ASN A 44 -6.39 -19.11 -1.76
C ASN A 44 -7.09 -17.81 -1.31
N GLU A 45 -6.78 -17.26 -0.15
CA GLU A 45 -7.25 -15.92 0.21
C GLU A 45 -6.22 -14.87 -0.20
N LYS A 46 -6.26 -14.46 -1.47
CA LYS A 46 -5.52 -13.30 -1.98
C LYS A 46 -5.76 -12.11 -1.04
N ASN A 47 -4.70 -11.57 -0.45
CA ASN A 47 -4.80 -10.39 0.39
C ASN A 47 -5.27 -9.20 -0.45
N ILE A 48 -6.24 -8.46 0.07
CA ILE A 48 -6.71 -7.19 -0.49
C ILE A 48 -6.17 -6.07 0.39
N TYR A 49 -5.39 -5.18 -0.20
CA TYR A 49 -4.71 -4.08 0.49
C TYR A 49 -5.45 -2.76 0.26
N PHE A 50 -5.69 -2.01 1.33
CA PHE A 50 -6.23 -0.66 1.30
C PHE A 50 -5.15 0.32 1.77
N ILE A 51 -4.62 1.12 0.86
CA ILE A 51 -3.54 2.07 1.10
C ILE A 51 -4.15 3.44 1.41
N TYR A 52 -4.12 3.83 2.67
CA TYR A 52 -4.67 5.09 3.13
C TYR A 52 -3.65 6.21 2.92
N LEU A 53 -4.00 7.17 2.07
CA LEU A 53 -3.17 8.29 1.64
C LEU A 53 -3.79 9.62 2.07
N GLU A 54 -2.94 10.60 2.42
CA GLU A 54 -3.38 11.97 2.75
C GLU A 54 -3.63 12.82 1.50
N GLU A 55 -2.89 12.55 0.42
CA GLU A 55 -3.06 13.14 -0.91
C GLU A 55 -2.89 12.06 -1.98
N ASP A 56 -3.39 12.31 -3.19
CA ASP A 56 -3.16 11.38 -4.30
C ASP A 56 -1.69 11.41 -4.71
N VAL A 57 -1.14 10.23 -4.94
CA VAL A 57 0.25 10.03 -5.35
C VAL A 57 0.26 9.08 -6.52
N ASP A 58 0.99 9.43 -7.57
CA ASP A 58 1.15 8.55 -8.72
C ASP A 58 1.97 7.32 -8.33
N LEU A 59 1.32 6.16 -8.42
CA LEU A 59 1.82 4.86 -7.99
C LEU A 59 1.13 3.80 -8.83
N GLU A 60 1.94 3.03 -9.53
CA GLU A 60 1.49 1.79 -10.16
C GLU A 60 1.33 0.71 -9.07
N LEU A 61 0.12 0.18 -8.96
CA LEU A 61 -0.25 -0.81 -7.94
C LEU A 61 -0.93 -2.00 -8.61
N PRO A 62 -0.69 -3.24 -8.14
CA PRO A 62 -1.43 -4.41 -8.62
C PRO A 62 -2.93 -4.33 -8.31
N GLU A 63 -3.73 -5.15 -8.99
CA GLU A 63 -5.19 -5.15 -8.89
C GLU A 63 -5.73 -5.30 -7.46
N ASN A 64 -5.03 -6.03 -6.59
CA ASN A 64 -5.43 -6.27 -5.21
C ASN A 64 -5.02 -5.14 -4.23
N PHE A 65 -4.54 -4.00 -4.74
CA PHE A 65 -4.20 -2.83 -3.96
C PHE A 65 -5.13 -1.66 -4.34
N HIS A 66 -5.80 -1.09 -3.34
CA HIS A 66 -6.73 0.02 -3.53
C HIS A 66 -6.24 1.25 -2.79
N LYS A 67 -6.16 2.39 -3.48
CA LYS A 67 -5.87 3.68 -2.85
C LYS A 67 -7.14 4.19 -2.15
N VAL A 68 -6.98 4.69 -0.93
CA VAL A 68 -8.04 5.36 -0.17
C VAL A 68 -7.51 6.72 0.27
N ILE A 69 -7.99 7.79 -0.38
CA ILE A 69 -7.59 9.14 -0.04
C ILE A 69 -8.51 9.65 1.07
N PHE A 70 -7.94 10.03 2.21
CA PHE A 70 -8.70 10.64 3.30
C PHE A 70 -8.28 12.10 3.46
N ARG A 71 -9.26 12.99 3.53
CA ARG A 71 -9.01 14.38 3.94
C ARG A 71 -8.98 14.43 5.46
N GLN A 72 -7.94 15.03 6.04
CA GLN A 72 -8.03 15.42 7.44
C GLN A 72 -9.16 16.44 7.58
N TYR A 73 -10.07 16.23 8.54
CA TYR A 73 -11.04 17.25 8.91
C TYR A 73 -10.27 18.48 9.39
N GLN A 74 -10.46 19.62 8.71
CA GLN A 74 -10.03 20.89 9.27
C GLN A 74 -11.06 21.26 10.35
N ILE A 75 -10.65 21.20 11.61
CA ILE A 75 -11.41 21.79 12.70
C ILE A 75 -11.20 23.30 12.55
N ASN A 76 -12.21 23.98 12.01
CA ASN A 76 -12.30 25.44 11.98
C ASN A 76 -12.64 25.97 13.38
#